data_AF-A0A524F271-F1
#
_entry.id   AF-A0A524F271-F1
#
_cell.length_a   1.000
_cell.length_b   1.000
_cell.length_c   1.000
_cell.angle_alpha   90.00
_cell.angle_beta   90.00
_cell.angle_gamma   90.00
#
_symmetry.space_group_name_H-M   'P 1'
#
loop_
_entity.id
_entity.type
_entity.pdbx_description
1 polymer ?
#
loop_
_entity_poly.entity_id
_entity_poly.type
_entity_poly.pdbx_seq_one_letter_code
_entity_poly.pdbx_strand_id
1 'polypeptide(L)'
;MNPKLDHDLAYRIMMNEIRRNLLKYIGKHIRDIKDIENEFQLDSDKLMYHLSMLKQGLYIINSDSKWKATPRGLGFIENTIMG
;
A
#
# COMPACT_ATOMS: atom_id res chain seq x y z
N MET A 1 -3.74 -8.57 19.41
CA MET A 1 -3.50 -9.07 18.03
C MET A 1 -2.68 -10.34 18.14
N ASN A 2 -3.04 -11.44 17.47
CA ASN A 2 -2.21 -12.66 17.45
C ASN A 2 -1.03 -12.41 16.50
N PRO A 3 0.24 -12.44 16.96
CA PRO A 3 1.40 -12.11 16.14
C PRO A 3 1.50 -12.94 14.86
N LYS A 4 1.17 -14.24 14.94
CA LYS A 4 1.20 -15.14 13.78
C LYS A 4 0.22 -14.71 12.69
N LEU A 5 -1.00 -14.32 13.08
CA LEU A 5 -2.03 -13.86 12.13
C LEU A 5 -1.64 -12.54 11.46
N ASP A 6 -0.97 -11.63 12.18
CA ASP A 6 -0.47 -10.38 11.59
C ASP A 6 0.69 -10.64 10.61
N HIS A 7 1.61 -11.55 10.95
CA HIS A 7 2.69 -11.96 10.04
C HIS A 7 2.16 -12.62 8.76
N ASP A 8 1.23 -13.56 8.87
CA ASP A 8 0.64 -14.25 7.71
C ASP A 8 -0.12 -13.27 6.80
N LEU A 9 -0.82 -12.30 7.40
CA LEU A 9 -1.52 -11.23 6.67
C LEU A 9 -0.53 -10.32 5.95
N ALA A 10 0.50 -9.84 6.66
CA ALA A 10 1.55 -8.99 6.11
C ALA A 10 2.25 -9.67 4.93
N TYR A 11 2.61 -10.94 5.06
CA TYR A 11 3.22 -11.73 3.99
C TYR A 11 2.30 -11.80 2.76
N ARG A 12 1.03 -12.19 2.94
CA ARG A 12 0.06 -12.29 1.84
C ARG A 12 -0.14 -10.96 1.11
N ILE A 13 -0.19 -9.85 1.83
CA ILE A 13 -0.33 -8.52 1.24
C ILE A 13 0.94 -8.17 0.47
N MET A 14 2.10 -8.25 1.12
CA MET A 14 3.35 -7.69 0.57
C MET A 14 4.08 -8.57 -0.43
N MET A 15 3.71 -9.86 -0.57
CA MET A 15 4.23 -10.72 -1.65
C MET A 15 3.79 -10.29 -3.06
N ASN A 16 2.72 -9.50 -3.19
CA ASN A 16 2.30 -8.97 -4.48
C ASN A 16 3.07 -7.71 -4.87
N GLU A 17 3.66 -7.73 -6.06
CA GLU A 17 4.51 -6.66 -6.57
C GLU A 17 3.77 -5.34 -6.80
N ILE A 18 2.57 -5.38 -7.37
CA ILE A 18 1.75 -4.19 -7.61
C ILE A 18 1.51 -3.45 -6.29
N ARG A 19 1.20 -4.17 -5.21
CA ARG A 19 1.00 -3.56 -3.88
C ARG A 19 2.28 -2.95 -3.32
N ARG A 20 3.44 -3.58 -3.53
CA ARG A 20 4.73 -2.98 -3.13
C ARG A 20 5.01 -1.70 -3.91
N ASN A 21 4.77 -1.71 -5.22
CA ASN A 21 5.00 -0.55 -6.08
C ASN A 21 4.04 0.59 -5.74
N LEU A 22 2.75 0.30 -5.53
CA LEU A 22 1.77 1.27 -5.04
C LEU A 22 2.21 1.91 -3.72
N LEU A 23 2.63 1.10 -2.75
CA LEU A 23 3.11 1.60 -1.46
C LEU A 23 4.32 2.52 -1.62
N LYS A 24 5.29 2.13 -2.48
CA LYS A 24 6.47 2.96 -2.80
C LYS A 24 6.09 4.28 -3.46
N TYR A 25 5.19 4.25 -4.44
CA TYR A 25 4.74 5.43 -5.18
C TYR A 25 3.98 6.44 -4.29
N ILE A 26 3.09 5.92 -3.43
CA ILE A 26 2.40 6.74 -2.42
C ILE A 26 3.44 7.32 -1.46
N GLY A 27 4.26 6.47 -0.84
CA GLY A 27 5.40 6.86 -0.02
C GLY A 27 5.05 7.92 1.03
N LYS A 28 5.93 8.91 1.20
CA LYS A 28 5.78 9.99 2.20
C LYS A 28 4.79 11.08 1.76
N HIS A 29 4.37 11.08 0.50
CA HIS A 29 3.51 12.11 -0.07
C HIS A 29 2.04 11.70 -0.03
N ILE A 30 1.17 12.71 -0.05
CA ILE A 30 -0.26 12.48 -0.29
C ILE A 30 -0.44 12.41 -1.81
N ARG A 31 -1.12 11.35 -2.29
CA ARG A 31 -1.43 11.15 -3.71
C ARG A 31 -2.95 11.12 -3.91
N ASP A 32 -3.44 11.78 -4.96
CA ASP A 32 -4.83 11.62 -5.37
C ASP A 32 -5.01 10.30 -6.14
N ILE A 33 -6.19 9.68 -6.03
CA ILE A 33 -6.51 8.44 -6.73
C ILE A 33 -6.29 8.56 -8.24
N LYS A 34 -6.58 9.72 -8.84
CA LYS A 34 -6.38 9.94 -10.28
C LYS A 34 -4.91 9.90 -10.67
N ASP A 35 -4.02 10.42 -9.83
CA ASP A 35 -2.58 10.35 -10.08
C ASP A 35 -2.08 8.89 -10.03
N ILE A 36 -2.62 8.11 -9.09
CA ILE A 36 -2.29 6.69 -8.94
C ILE A 36 -2.83 5.88 -10.13
N GLU A 37 -4.06 6.15 -10.57
CA GLU A 37 -4.66 5.52 -11.76
C GLU A 37 -3.83 5.79 -13.01
N ASN A 38 -3.42 7.05 -13.22
CA ASN A 38 -2.60 7.45 -14.36
C ASN A 38 -1.22 6.79 -14.36
N GLU A 39 -0.57 6.71 -13.20
CA GLU A 39 0.74 6.09 -13.06
C GLU A 39 0.71 4.58 -13.30
N PHE A 40 -0.27 3.88 -12.73
CA PHE A 40 -0.30 2.41 -12.73
C PHE A 40 -1.07 1.83 -13.91
N GLN A 41 -1.85 2.65 -14.64
CA GLN A 41 -2.69 2.23 -15.78
C GLN A 41 -3.56 1.01 -15.45
N LEU A 42 -4.05 0.94 -14.22
CA LEU A 42 -4.94 -0.11 -13.75
C LEU A 42 -6.39 0.32 -13.92
N ASP A 43 -7.25 -0.66 -14.20
CA ASP A 43 -8.69 -0.50 -14.04
C ASP A 43 -9.03 -0.10 -12.59
N SER A 44 -10.04 0.76 -12.42
CA SER A 44 -10.39 1.36 -11.12
C SER A 44 -10.73 0.30 -10.07
N ASP A 45 -11.45 -0.78 -10.43
CA ASP A 45 -11.81 -1.84 -9.49
C ASP A 45 -10.56 -2.61 -9.03
N LYS A 46 -9.64 -2.87 -9.96
CA LYS A 46 -8.35 -3.52 -9.64
C LYS A 46 -7.51 -2.64 -8.74
N LEU A 47 -7.40 -1.35 -9.04
CA LEU A 47 -6.63 -0.42 -8.21
C LEU A 47 -7.23 -0.35 -6.80
N MET A 48 -8.54 -0.18 -6.69
CA MET A 48 -9.24 -0.11 -5.41
C MET A 48 -9.09 -1.40 -4.60
N TYR A 49 -9.10 -2.57 -5.24
CA TYR A 49 -8.78 -3.83 -4.58
C TYR A 49 -7.35 -3.86 -4.00
N HIS A 50 -6.35 -3.40 -4.75
CA HIS A 50 -4.98 -3.35 -4.24
C HIS A 50 -4.83 -2.37 -3.08
N LEU A 51 -5.45 -1.20 -3.17
CA LEU A 51 -5.45 -0.18 -2.11
C LEU A 51 -6.20 -0.67 -0.87
N SER A 52 -7.32 -1.37 -1.02
CA SER A 52 -8.06 -1.94 0.11
C SER A 52 -7.24 -2.97 0.87
N MET A 53 -6.49 -3.82 0.16
CA MET A 53 -5.59 -4.79 0.78
C MET A 53 -4.47 -4.12 1.57
N LEU A 54 -3.84 -3.08 1.01
CA LEU A 54 -2.82 -2.30 1.72
C LEU A 54 -3.38 -1.58 2.96
N LYS A 55 -4.62 -1.07 2.87
CA LYS A 55 -5.33 -0.45 4.00
C LYS A 55 -5.66 -1.47 5.09
N GLN A 56 -6.10 -2.68 4.73
CA GLN A 56 -6.33 -3.77 5.68
C GLN A 56 -5.04 -4.17 6.43
N GLY A 57 -3.90 -4.14 5.76
CA GLY A 57 -2.58 -4.34 6.37
C GLY A 57 -2.02 -3.13 7.11
N LEU A 58 -2.77 -2.03 7.20
CA LEU A 58 -2.36 -0.77 7.82
C LEU A 58 -1.11 -0.14 7.20
N TYR A 59 -0.80 -0.42 5.93
CA TYR A 59 0.34 0.16 5.21
C TYR A 59 0.03 1.54 4.65
N ILE A 60 -1.24 1.77 4.29
CA ILE A 60 -1.73 3.06 3.80
C ILE A 60 -3.02 3.45 4.51
N ILE A 61 -3.32 4.73 4.50
CA ILE A 61 -4.57 5.33 4.93
C ILE A 61 -5.09 6.25 3.84
N ASN A 62 -6.39 6.51 3.86
CA ASN A 62 -7.02 7.47 2.96
C ASN A 62 -7.99 8.40 3.68
N SER A 63 -8.15 9.58 3.12
CA SER A 63 -9.28 10.49 3.36
C SER A 63 -9.79 10.90 2.00
N ASP A 64 -11.07 10.66 1.73
CA ASP A 64 -11.68 10.85 0.41
C ASP A 64 -10.86 10.13 -0.69
N SER A 65 -10.51 10.85 -1.76
CA SER A 65 -9.69 10.37 -2.88
C SER A 65 -8.17 10.41 -2.62
N LYS A 66 -7.73 10.80 -1.42
CA LYS A 66 -6.32 11.03 -1.12
C LYS A 66 -5.73 9.92 -0.27
N TRP A 67 -4.58 9.41 -0.68
CA TRP A 67 -3.88 8.28 -0.08
C TRP A 67 -2.51 8.67 0.44
N LYS A 68 -2.10 8.07 1.57
CA LYS A 68 -0.78 8.28 2.19
C LYS A 68 -0.30 6.99 2.87
N ALA A 69 1.01 6.74 2.87
CA ALA A 69 1.58 5.66 3.68
C ALA A 69 1.49 5.98 5.19
N THR A 70 1.27 4.94 5.99
CA THR A 70 1.38 5.00 7.45
C THR A 70 2.85 4.87 7.88
N PRO A 71 3.19 5.09 9.17
CA PRO A 71 4.51 4.75 9.68
C PRO A 71 4.92 3.29 9.42
N ARG A 72 3.97 2.33 9.50
CA ARG A 72 4.21 0.90 9.14
C ARG A 72 4.54 0.76 7.66
N GLY A 73 3.80 1.46 6.79
CA GLY A 73 4.06 1.55 5.36
C GLY A 73 5.46 2.05 5.05
N LEU A 74 5.84 3.17 5.65
CA LEU A 74 7.16 3.78 5.48
C LEU A 74 8.28 2.88 5.99
N GLY A 75 8.12 2.28 7.18
CA GLY A 75 9.10 1.34 7.71
C GLY A 75 9.28 0.11 6.82
N PHE A 76 8.20 -0.38 6.19
CA PHE A 76 8.32 -1.44 5.18
C PHE A 76 9.15 -0.97 3.98
N ILE A 77 8.87 0.21 3.44
CA ILE A 77 9.61 0.77 2.28
C ILE A 77 11.10 0.91 2.62
N GLU A 78 11.41 1.50 3.78
CA GLU A 78 12.79 1.74 4.22
C GLU A 78 13.56 0.41 4.41
N ASN A 79 12.92 -0.60 5.02
CA ASN A 79 13.53 -1.91 5.22
C ASN A 79 13.65 -2.75 3.94
N THR A 80 12.82 -2.52 2.91
CA THR A 80 12.93 -3.22 1.61
C THR A 80 13.80 -2.48 0.59
N ILE A 81 14.18 -1.23 0.84
CA ILE A 81 15.15 -0.50 0.02
C ILE A 81 16.59 -0.74 0.53
N MET A 82 16.76 -1.11 1.80
CA MET A 82 18.05 -1.43 2.40
C MET A 82 18.36 -2.94 2.48
N GLY A 83 17.51 -3.79 1.90
CA GLY A 83 17.62 -5.25 1.89
C GLY A 83 17.95 -5.82 0.53
#